data_AF-A0A415TG49-F1
#
_entry.id   AF-A0A415TG49-F1
#
_cell.length_a   1.000
_cell.length_b   1.000
_cell.length_c   1.000
_cell.angle_alpha   90.00
_cell.angle_beta   90.00
_cell.angle_gamma   90.00
#
_symmetry.space_group_name_H-M   'P 1'
#
loop_
_entity.id
_entity.type
_entity.pdbx_description
1 polymer ?
#
loop_
_entity_poly.entity_id
_entity_poly.type
_entity_poly.pdbx_seq_one_letter_code
_entity_poly.pdbx_strand_id
1 'polypeptide(L)'
;MLTKDANIVTPDETDAALDETFGTAPIVITSSSISKEHLNIQYEIGGNDSNISHRISLLVPQNAQLDENGLLPVELRHNPESDLQINSFWGVVSFTLSSIPQYQDSAFKGFRILYKNKEGDDTHTVTLQK
;
A
#
# COMPACT_ATOMS: atom_id res chain seq x y z
N MET A 1 -12.34 9.56 2.84
CA MET A 1 -11.76 8.43 2.08
C MET A 1 -10.87 9.02 1.02
N LEU A 2 -9.59 8.63 1.00
CA LEU A 2 -8.64 9.12 0.02
C LEU A 2 -8.56 8.08 -1.11
N THR A 3 -8.94 8.47 -2.33
CA THR A 3 -8.79 7.63 -3.53
C THR A 3 -7.54 8.06 -4.27
N LYS A 4 -6.67 7.10 -4.61
CA LYS A 4 -5.39 7.35 -5.28
C LYS A 4 -5.13 6.29 -6.34
N ASP A 5 -4.34 6.64 -7.34
CA ASP A 5 -3.73 5.64 -8.19
C ASP A 5 -2.57 4.95 -7.47
N ALA A 6 -2.28 3.72 -7.87
CA ALA A 6 -1.07 3.02 -7.46
C ALA A 6 0.18 3.67 -8.08
N ASN A 7 1.29 3.62 -7.36
CA ASN A 7 2.58 4.12 -7.80
C ASN A 7 3.34 2.99 -8.50
N ILE A 8 3.49 3.09 -9.82
CA ILE A 8 4.27 2.13 -10.60
C ILE A 8 5.76 2.41 -10.38
N VAL A 9 6.49 1.41 -9.90
CA VAL A 9 7.92 1.49 -9.61
C VAL A 9 8.71 0.85 -10.74
N THR A 10 9.62 1.62 -11.33
CA THR A 10 10.52 1.18 -12.39
C THR A 10 11.75 0.49 -11.81
N PRO A 11 12.39 -0.45 -12.53
CA PRO A 11 13.58 -1.15 -12.03
C PRO A 11 14.80 -0.26 -11.74
N ASP A 12 14.83 0.95 -12.29
CA ASP A 12 15.94 1.90 -12.12
C ASP A 12 15.80 2.75 -10.84
N GLU A 13 14.62 2.75 -10.20
CA GLU A 13 14.41 3.40 -8.92
C GLU A 13 15.10 2.62 -7.80
N THR A 14 15.96 3.30 -7.04
CA THR A 14 16.67 2.69 -5.91
C THR A 14 15.83 2.73 -4.64
N ASP A 15 16.04 1.77 -3.74
CA ASP A 15 15.35 1.74 -2.43
C ASP A 15 15.49 3.07 -1.67
N ALA A 16 16.67 3.70 -1.72
CA ALA A 16 16.89 4.99 -1.06
C ALA A 16 16.00 6.11 -1.62
N ALA A 17 15.80 6.16 -2.95
CA ALA A 17 14.93 7.16 -3.59
C ALA A 17 13.45 6.90 -3.29
N LEU A 18 13.06 5.61 -3.22
CA LEU A 18 11.71 5.21 -2.83
C LEU A 18 11.46 5.55 -1.36
N ASP A 19 12.41 5.28 -0.48
CA ASP A 19 12.33 5.58 0.96
C ASP A 19 12.20 7.08 1.21
N GLU A 20 12.95 7.92 0.48
CA GLU A 20 12.85 9.37 0.57
C GLU A 20 11.46 9.88 0.16
N THR A 21 10.88 9.30 -0.89
CA THR A 21 9.59 9.77 -1.46
C THR A 21 8.37 9.20 -0.71
N PHE A 22 8.41 7.91 -0.41
CA PHE A 22 7.25 7.14 0.06
C PHE A 22 7.36 6.76 1.54
N GLY A 23 8.51 6.97 2.16
CA GLY A 23 8.75 6.69 3.57
C GLY A 23 8.90 5.20 3.88
N THR A 24 9.33 4.93 5.10
CA THR A 24 9.47 3.58 5.69
C THR A 24 8.85 3.52 7.08
N ALA A 25 7.96 4.45 7.41
CA ALA A 25 7.33 4.49 8.72
C ALA A 25 6.30 3.35 8.86
N PRO A 26 6.06 2.86 10.09
CA PRO A 26 5.08 1.81 10.31
C PRO A 26 3.67 2.21 9.88
N ILE A 27 2.95 1.25 9.31
CA ILE A 27 1.52 1.29 9.01
C ILE A 27 0.94 -0.09 9.31
N VAL A 28 -0.17 -0.17 10.02
CA VAL A 28 -0.79 -1.47 10.37
C VAL A 28 -2.09 -1.61 9.59
N ILE A 29 -2.24 -2.68 8.80
CA ILE A 29 -3.50 -2.96 8.11
C ILE A 29 -4.47 -3.58 9.10
N THR A 30 -5.61 -2.94 9.34
CA THR A 30 -6.65 -3.44 10.26
C THR A 30 -7.79 -4.15 9.53
N SER A 31 -8.03 -3.80 8.26
CA SER A 31 -8.98 -4.47 7.39
C SER A 31 -8.70 -4.14 5.94
N SER A 32 -9.10 -5.02 5.01
CA SER A 32 -9.04 -4.71 3.59
C SER A 32 -10.14 -5.43 2.80
N SER A 33 -10.45 -4.89 1.63
CA SER A 33 -11.37 -5.51 0.68
C SER A 33 -11.03 -5.07 -0.74
N ILE A 34 -11.40 -5.90 -1.72
CA ILE A 34 -11.35 -5.52 -3.14
C ILE A 34 -12.80 -5.36 -3.60
N SER A 35 -13.12 -4.17 -4.08
CA SER A 35 -14.38 -3.85 -4.75
C SER A 35 -14.19 -3.90 -6.28
N LYS A 36 -15.23 -3.60 -7.05
CA LYS A 36 -15.16 -3.60 -8.51
C LYS A 36 -14.02 -2.73 -9.08
N GLU A 37 -13.78 -1.57 -8.46
CA GLU A 37 -12.87 -0.55 -9.00
C GLU A 37 -11.72 -0.20 -8.06
N HIS A 38 -11.78 -0.64 -6.79
CA HIS A 38 -10.81 -0.21 -5.77
C HIS A 38 -10.35 -1.35 -4.87
N LEU A 39 -9.05 -1.34 -4.55
CA LEU A 39 -8.51 -1.97 -3.34
C LEU A 39 -8.73 -1.00 -2.18
N ASN A 40 -9.49 -1.38 -1.16
CA ASN A 40 -9.75 -0.57 0.02
C ASN A 40 -8.96 -1.12 1.21
N ILE A 41 -8.25 -0.25 1.92
CA ILE A 41 -7.43 -0.61 3.08
C ILE A 41 -7.80 0.31 4.23
N GLN A 42 -8.19 -0.28 5.35
CA GLN A 42 -8.24 0.38 6.65
C GLN A 42 -6.91 0.16 7.35
N TYR A 43 -6.38 1.20 7.97
CA TYR A 43 -5.07 1.15 8.60
C TYR A 43 -5.00 1.95 9.87
N GLU A 44 -3.95 1.70 10.66
CA GLU A 44 -3.49 2.56 11.74
C GLU A 44 -2.05 3.04 11.46
N ILE A 45 -1.80 4.32 11.72
CA ILE A 45 -0.48 4.96 11.60
C ILE A 45 -0.16 5.75 12.85
N GLY A 46 1.13 6.01 13.08
CA GLY A 46 1.56 6.98 14.07
C GLY A 46 1.34 8.42 13.58
N GLY A 47 1.13 9.35 14.49
CA GLY A 47 1.13 10.79 14.22
C GLY A 47 1.03 11.64 15.48
N ASN A 48 1.08 12.95 15.34
CA ASN A 48 0.98 13.91 16.43
C ASN A 48 0.38 15.26 16.00
N ASP A 49 0.90 15.89 14.95
CA ASP A 49 0.41 17.18 14.46
C ASP A 49 -0.56 17.01 13.29
N SER A 50 -1.84 17.33 13.53
CA SER A 50 -2.89 17.24 12.51
C SER A 50 -2.70 18.17 11.30
N ASN A 51 -1.76 19.12 11.35
CA ASN A 51 -1.45 20.00 10.22
C ASN A 51 -0.42 19.40 9.25
N ILE A 52 0.27 18.33 9.65
CA ILE A 52 1.21 17.62 8.78
C ILE A 52 0.45 16.49 8.09
N SER A 53 0.41 16.52 6.77
CA SER A 53 -0.29 15.50 5.99
C SER A 53 0.61 14.30 5.74
N HIS A 54 0.14 13.12 6.10
CA HIS A 54 0.86 11.87 5.86
C HIS A 54 0.59 11.37 4.44
N ARG A 55 1.61 10.79 3.81
CA ARG A 55 1.49 10.16 2.50
C ARG A 55 1.37 8.65 2.66
N ILE A 56 0.22 8.10 2.25
CA ILE A 56 0.01 6.66 2.11
C ILE A 56 0.06 6.29 0.62
N SER A 57 0.88 5.31 0.25
CA SER A 57 1.14 4.95 -1.15
C SER A 57 1.16 3.43 -1.34
N LEU A 58 0.69 2.98 -2.50
CA LEU A 58 0.76 1.56 -2.89
C LEU A 58 1.76 1.44 -4.05
N LEU A 59 2.90 0.83 -3.81
CA LEU A 59 3.95 0.63 -4.80
C LEU A 59 3.69 -0.68 -5.53
N VAL A 60 3.71 -0.62 -6.85
CA VAL A 60 3.52 -1.76 -7.74
C VAL A 60 4.75 -1.83 -8.66
N PRO A 61 5.61 -2.85 -8.52
CA PRO A 61 6.73 -3.01 -9.45
C PRO A 61 6.21 -3.16 -10.88
N GLN A 62 6.77 -2.40 -11.83
CA GLN A 62 6.31 -2.36 -13.22
C GLN A 62 6.25 -3.75 -13.87
N ASN A 63 7.22 -4.59 -13.53
CA ASN A 63 7.35 -5.96 -14.07
C ASN A 63 6.87 -7.03 -13.09
N ALA A 64 6.12 -6.65 -12.04
CA ALA A 64 5.59 -7.59 -11.06
C ALA A 64 4.78 -8.69 -11.76
N GLN A 65 5.12 -9.93 -11.44
CA GLN A 65 4.37 -11.11 -11.87
C GLN A 65 3.45 -11.53 -10.74
N LEU A 66 2.30 -12.10 -11.10
CA LEU A 66 1.47 -12.80 -10.14
C LEU A 66 2.23 -14.00 -9.58
N ASP A 67 2.06 -14.28 -8.28
CA ASP A 67 2.60 -15.48 -7.68
C ASP A 67 1.81 -16.74 -8.11
N GLU A 68 2.25 -17.91 -7.65
CA GLU A 68 1.60 -19.21 -7.94
C GLU A 68 0.11 -19.27 -7.55
N ASN A 69 -0.34 -18.40 -6.65
CA ASN A 69 -1.72 -18.32 -6.20
C ASN A 69 -2.55 -17.31 -7.01
N GLY A 70 -1.93 -16.54 -7.91
CA GLY A 70 -2.56 -15.45 -8.66
C GLY A 70 -2.59 -14.13 -7.87
N LEU A 71 -1.73 -13.97 -6.86
CA LEU A 71 -1.65 -12.77 -6.05
C LEU A 71 -0.54 -11.85 -6.58
N LEU A 72 -0.86 -10.57 -6.75
CA LEU A 72 0.11 -9.56 -7.13
C LEU A 72 0.90 -9.08 -5.89
N PRO A 73 2.23 -9.21 -5.85
CA PRO A 73 3.04 -8.60 -4.81
C PRO A 73 3.07 -7.08 -4.98
N VAL A 74 2.72 -6.36 -3.92
CA VAL A 74 2.69 -4.90 -3.84
C VAL A 74 3.16 -4.45 -2.47
N GLU A 75 3.52 -3.17 -2.32
CA GLU A 75 4.00 -2.65 -1.05
C GLU A 75 3.21 -1.42 -0.59
N LEU A 76 2.71 -1.43 0.64
CA LEU A 76 2.04 -0.29 1.26
C LEU A 76 3.06 0.52 2.06
N ARG A 77 3.27 1.77 1.66
CA ARG A 77 4.23 2.70 2.28
C ARG A 77 3.56 3.87 2.96
N HIS A 78 4.18 4.32 4.03
CA HIS A 78 3.77 5.46 4.85
C HIS A 78 4.96 6.42 5.03
N ASN A 79 4.78 7.65 4.56
CA ASN A 79 5.64 8.78 4.86
C ASN A 79 4.89 9.73 5.82
N PRO A 80 5.35 9.88 7.08
CA PRO A 80 4.78 10.85 8.02
C PRO A 80 5.34 12.26 7.81
N GLU A 81 6.17 12.46 6.79
CA GLU A 81 6.96 13.68 6.59
C GLU A 81 7.80 13.97 7.84
N SER A 82 7.63 15.14 8.44
CA SER A 82 8.29 15.52 9.69
C SER A 82 7.47 15.24 10.95
N ASP A 83 6.31 14.56 10.84
CA ASP A 83 5.43 14.36 11.99
C ASP A 83 5.95 13.31 12.98
N LEU A 84 5.86 13.63 14.27
CA LEU A 84 6.26 12.74 15.35
C LEU A 84 5.22 11.62 15.51
N GLN A 85 5.69 10.38 15.55
CA GLN A 85 4.83 9.18 15.57
C GLN A 85 4.39 8.78 16.99
N ILE A 86 3.68 9.68 17.70
CA ILE A 86 3.42 9.54 19.16
C ILE A 86 2.06 8.86 19.45
N ASN A 87 1.02 9.24 18.72
CA ASN A 87 -0.35 8.74 18.89
C ASN A 87 -0.72 7.79 17.74
N SER A 88 -1.73 6.95 17.95
CA SER A 88 -2.27 6.08 16.89
C SER A 88 -3.50 6.71 16.25
N PHE A 89 -3.53 6.74 14.92
CA PHE A 89 -4.66 7.24 14.14
C PHE A 89 -5.13 6.20 13.14
N TRP A 90 -6.44 5.96 13.13
CA TRP A 90 -7.08 5.10 12.15
C TRP A 90 -7.43 5.88 10.88
N GLY A 91 -7.26 5.25 9.72
CA GLY A 91 -7.56 5.83 8.42
C GLY A 91 -8.03 4.82 7.38
N VAL A 92 -8.50 5.32 6.24
CA VAL A 92 -8.91 4.52 5.09
C VAL A 92 -8.36 5.12 3.80
N VAL A 93 -7.74 4.26 2.99
CA VAL A 93 -7.28 4.59 1.63
C VAL A 93 -7.87 3.60 0.63
N SER A 94 -8.19 4.10 -0.55
CA SER A 94 -8.66 3.32 -1.69
C SER A 94 -7.72 3.52 -2.86
N PHE A 95 -7.25 2.42 -3.47
CA PHE A 95 -6.39 2.46 -4.65
C PHE A 95 -7.16 2.02 -5.89
N THR A 96 -7.13 2.83 -6.94
CA THR A 96 -7.80 2.56 -8.22
C THR A 96 -7.21 1.31 -8.87
N LEU A 97 -8.01 0.28 -9.13
CA LEU A 97 -7.52 -0.97 -9.72
C LEU A 97 -7.13 -0.81 -11.20
N SER A 98 -7.76 0.10 -11.94
CA SER A 98 -7.43 0.35 -13.35
C SER A 98 -6.06 1.00 -13.55
N SER A 99 -5.43 1.54 -12.49
CA SER A 99 -4.06 2.05 -12.56
C SER A 99 -3.02 0.94 -12.42
N ILE A 100 -3.43 -0.31 -12.17
CA ILE A 100 -2.57 -1.46 -11.95
C ILE A 100 -2.64 -2.36 -13.19
N PRO A 101 -1.57 -2.44 -14.01
CA PRO A 101 -1.60 -3.17 -15.27
C PRO A 101 -2.03 -4.65 -15.13
N GLN A 102 -1.57 -5.31 -14.06
CA GLN A 102 -1.82 -6.72 -13.79
C GLN A 102 -3.27 -7.01 -13.37
N TYR A 103 -4.08 -6.00 -13.05
CA TYR A 103 -5.49 -6.22 -12.68
C TYR A 103 -6.33 -6.78 -13.84
N GLN A 104 -5.94 -6.51 -15.09
CA GLN A 104 -6.61 -7.04 -16.27
C GLN A 104 -6.23 -8.51 -16.57
N ASP A 105 -5.27 -9.08 -15.85
CA ASP A 105 -4.89 -10.48 -16.02
C ASP A 105 -6.01 -11.39 -15.49
N SER A 106 -6.48 -12.33 -16.33
CA SER A 106 -7.48 -13.32 -15.95
C SER A 106 -7.07 -14.23 -14.77
N ALA A 107 -5.77 -14.36 -14.52
CA ALA A 107 -5.22 -15.11 -13.40
C ALA A 107 -5.15 -14.29 -12.10
N PHE A 108 -5.43 -12.98 -12.14
CA PHE A 108 -5.43 -12.11 -10.97
C PHE A 108 -6.53 -12.54 -9.99
N LYS A 109 -6.13 -12.82 -8.74
CA LYS A 109 -7.04 -13.22 -7.65
C LYS A 109 -6.96 -12.29 -6.44
N GLY A 110 -6.02 -11.35 -6.41
CA GLY A 110 -5.86 -10.44 -5.29
C GLY A 110 -4.44 -9.90 -5.15
N PHE A 111 -4.13 -9.39 -3.97
CA PHE A 111 -2.85 -8.79 -3.64
C PHE A 111 -2.20 -9.51 -2.47
N ARG A 112 -0.87 -9.64 -2.55
CA ARG A 112 0.01 -9.85 -1.41
C ARG A 112 0.66 -8.51 -1.09
N ILE A 113 0.22 -7.88 -0.01
CA ILE A 113 0.63 -6.53 0.38
C ILE A 113 1.72 -6.65 1.44
N LEU A 114 2.95 -6.30 1.07
CA LEU A 114 4.05 -6.10 2.01
C LEU A 114 3.89 -4.74 2.67
N TYR A 115 4.20 -4.65 3.95
CA TYR A 115 4.15 -3.40 4.68
C TYR A 115 5.04 -3.48 5.92
N LYS A 116 5.52 -2.33 6.39
CA LYS A 116 6.28 -2.27 7.64
C LYS A 116 5.34 -2.04 8.81
N ASN A 117 5.29 -2.98 9.73
CA ASN A 117 4.60 -2.84 11.01
C ASN A 117 5.55 -2.27 12.09
N LYS A 118 5.11 -2.20 13.34
CA LYS A 118 5.93 -1.64 14.44
C LYS A 118 7.09 -2.54 14.87
N GLU A 119 7.04 -3.82 14.54
CA GLU A 119 7.99 -4.88 14.93
C GLU A 119 8.93 -5.29 13.78
N GLY A 120 8.63 -4.89 12.54
CA GLY A 120 9.39 -5.23 11.34
C GLY A 120 8.50 -5.28 10.11
N ASP A 121 8.94 -6.03 9.09
CA ASP A 121 8.15 -6.23 7.89
C ASP A 121 7.08 -7.31 8.10
N ASP A 122 5.93 -7.13 7.48
CA ASP A 122 4.81 -8.05 7.55
C ASP A 122 4.10 -8.12 6.18
N THR A 123 3.23 -9.12 6.02
CA THR A 123 2.53 -9.38 4.78
C THR A 123 1.05 -9.63 5.04
N HIS A 124 0.20 -8.88 4.34
CA HIS A 124 -1.24 -9.05 4.35
C HIS A 124 -1.74 -9.56 3.01
N THR A 125 -2.62 -10.56 3.02
CA THR A 125 -3.24 -11.07 1.78
C THR A 125 -4.69 -10.61 1.71
N VAL A 126 -5.07 -10.09 0.54
CA VAL A 126 -6.45 -9.75 0.22
C VAL A 126 -6.83 -10.36 -1.12
N THR A 127 -7.93 -11.10 -1.15
CA THR A 127 -8.43 -11.78 -2.34
C THR A 127 -9.73 -11.16 -2.83
N LEU A 128 -9.95 -11.25 -4.15
CA LEU A 128 -11.24 -10.95 -4.75
C LEU A 128 -12.28 -11.91 -4.15
N GLN A 129 -13.30 -11.36 -3.50
CA GLN A 129 -14.46 -12.15 -3.12
C GLN A 129 -15.29 -12.39 -4.38
N LYS A 130 -15.42 -13.67 -4.76
CA LYS A 130 -16.28 -14.11 -5.86
C LYS A 130 -17.73 -14.17 -5.42
#